data_AF-W2UQS1-F1
#
_entry.id   AF-W2UQS1-F1
#
_cell.length_a   1.000
_cell.length_b   1.000
_cell.length_c   1.000
_cell.angle_alpha   90.00
_cell.angle_beta   90.00
_cell.angle_gamma   90.00
#
_symmetry.space_group_name_H-M   'P 1'
#
loop_
_entity.id
_entity.type
_entity.pdbx_description
1 polymer ?
#
loop_
_entity_poly.entity_id
_entity_poly.type
_entity_poly.pdbx_seq_one_letter_code
_entity_poly.pdbx_strand_id
1 'polypeptide(L)'
;MKLFRNVSNLLLAGLFVFQVSFGQESFTSPKLSDPDSWSIILLPDTQSYVKFERNHGILETMTGWISENIDDLNIKMVLCTGDLVEQNELLVPDDKNGNLPSRDQWRAISHAFETLDGEVPYILAAGNHDFGYKNVENRKTNYIKYFPAHRNLMNARALRAVGKNADEMPSIENAAYEFVSPHDRKFLFVNLEFAPRDTTLEWAKEVLAQDRFQQHTVVVLTHSYLNAENQHIEKENYPIENGNYGKAIWDKLIAPSTNVQMVFSGHIGAADNFKAHTAYREDKNAAGKKVNQITFNAQAMGGGWHGNGGDGWLRIMEFLPDGKTVIMRTFSPHFALSPSTQHLSYSKDSFNNFTIQLD
;
A
#
# COMPACT_ATOMS: atom_id res chain seq x y z
N MET A 1 -89.04 24.36 -20.96
CA MET A 1 -87.85 25.19 -20.63
C MET A 1 -86.62 24.36 -20.98
N LYS A 2 -85.92 24.74 -22.06
CA LYS A 2 -84.83 23.96 -22.67
C LYS A 2 -83.57 24.05 -21.81
N LEU A 3 -82.88 22.93 -21.56
CA LEU A 3 -81.46 22.91 -21.25
C LEU A 3 -80.75 21.92 -22.17
N PHE A 4 -79.83 22.46 -22.96
CA PHE A 4 -78.86 21.74 -23.79
C PHE A 4 -77.71 21.22 -22.91
N ARG A 5 -77.05 20.12 -23.35
CA ARG A 5 -75.66 20.12 -23.90
C ARG A 5 -74.76 18.95 -23.41
N ASN A 6 -74.37 18.13 -24.39
CA ASN A 6 -73.07 17.48 -24.69
C ASN A 6 -72.38 16.62 -23.60
N VAL A 7 -72.16 15.31 -23.78
CA VAL A 7 -71.23 14.60 -24.70
C VAL A 7 -69.76 15.06 -24.56
N SER A 8 -68.92 14.26 -23.87
CA SER A 8 -67.72 13.60 -24.45
C SER A 8 -66.70 13.13 -23.40
N ASN A 9 -66.20 11.92 -23.64
CA ASN A 9 -64.81 11.46 -23.48
C ASN A 9 -64.16 11.44 -22.09
N LEU A 10 -64.20 10.27 -21.44
CA LEU A 10 -63.07 9.83 -20.60
C LEU A 10 -62.18 8.90 -21.43
N LEU A 11 -61.12 9.46 -22.01
CA LEU A 11 -59.96 8.71 -22.47
C LEU A 11 -59.17 8.25 -21.23
N LEU A 12 -59.20 6.95 -20.96
CA LEU A 12 -58.29 6.31 -20.01
C LEU A 12 -56.95 6.10 -20.71
N ALA A 13 -56.11 7.14 -20.72
CA ALA A 13 -54.73 7.03 -21.21
C ALA A 13 -53.89 6.28 -20.16
N GLY A 14 -53.50 5.04 -20.49
CA GLY A 14 -52.58 4.25 -19.69
C GLY A 14 -51.21 4.91 -19.61
N LEU A 15 -50.89 5.49 -18.46
CA LEU A 15 -49.52 5.85 -18.08
C LEU A 15 -48.79 4.55 -17.70
N PHE A 16 -48.13 3.93 -18.67
CA PHE A 16 -47.04 3.00 -18.38
C PHE A 16 -45.88 3.81 -17.80
N VAL A 17 -45.80 3.86 -16.48
CA VAL A 17 -44.59 4.28 -15.77
C VAL A 17 -43.55 3.20 -16.06
N PHE A 18 -42.63 3.48 -16.99
CA PHE A 18 -41.37 2.75 -17.08
C PHE A 18 -40.59 3.06 -15.80
N GLN A 19 -40.77 2.24 -14.76
CA GLN A 19 -39.79 2.17 -13.69
C GLN A 19 -38.52 1.58 -14.30
N VAL A 20 -37.62 2.46 -14.72
CA VAL A 20 -36.22 2.10 -14.92
C VAL A 20 -35.70 1.74 -13.53
N SER A 21 -35.81 0.45 -13.19
CA SER A 21 -35.10 -0.12 -12.07
C SER A 21 -33.62 0.01 -12.42
N PHE A 22 -32.96 1.08 -11.97
CA PHE A 22 -31.52 1.05 -11.82
C PHE A 22 -31.25 -0.04 -10.79
N GLY A 23 -31.00 -1.26 -11.27
CA GLY A 23 -30.52 -2.32 -10.42
C GLY A 23 -29.23 -1.83 -9.78
N GLN A 24 -29.31 -1.49 -8.50
CA GLN A 24 -28.13 -1.24 -7.69
C GLN A 24 -27.29 -2.51 -7.81
N GLU A 25 -26.09 -2.43 -8.41
CA GLU A 25 -25.18 -3.57 -8.48
C GLU A 25 -25.07 -4.13 -7.05
N SER A 26 -25.47 -5.38 -6.88
CA SER A 26 -25.39 -6.04 -5.58
C SER A 26 -23.93 -6.10 -5.18
N PHE A 27 -23.58 -5.45 -4.07
CA PHE A 27 -22.23 -5.51 -3.54
C PHE A 27 -21.79 -6.96 -3.38
N THR A 28 -20.59 -7.24 -3.84
CA THR A 28 -19.95 -8.54 -3.69
C THR A 28 -18.65 -8.32 -2.93
N SER A 29 -18.57 -8.90 -1.72
CA SER A 29 -17.32 -8.90 -0.95
C SER A 29 -16.18 -9.44 -1.80
N PRO A 30 -14.94 -8.95 -1.62
CA PRO A 30 -13.78 -9.46 -2.33
C PRO A 30 -13.69 -10.98 -2.22
N LYS A 31 -13.38 -11.60 -3.34
CA LYS A 31 -13.10 -13.03 -3.45
C LYS A 31 -11.89 -13.21 -4.36
N LEU A 32 -11.11 -14.24 -4.07
CA LEU A 32 -10.14 -14.72 -5.02
C LEU A 32 -10.87 -15.26 -6.26
N SER A 33 -10.31 -15.01 -7.44
CA SER A 33 -10.82 -15.57 -8.70
C SER A 33 -10.58 -17.06 -8.82
N ASP A 34 -9.60 -17.61 -8.09
CA ASP A 34 -9.33 -19.03 -8.02
C ASP A 34 -9.18 -19.48 -6.55
N PRO A 35 -9.86 -20.55 -6.10
CA PRO A 35 -9.86 -20.99 -4.70
C PRO A 35 -8.50 -21.46 -4.18
N ASP A 36 -7.59 -21.88 -5.07
CA ASP A 36 -6.24 -22.27 -4.69
C ASP A 36 -5.27 -21.06 -4.67
N SER A 37 -5.75 -19.86 -5.00
CA SER A 37 -4.91 -18.65 -4.92
C SER A 37 -4.60 -18.24 -3.48
N TRP A 38 -3.59 -17.40 -3.33
CA TRP A 38 -3.25 -16.73 -2.08
C TRP A 38 -3.02 -15.23 -2.33
N SER A 39 -3.01 -14.41 -1.28
CA SER A 39 -2.88 -12.97 -1.47
C SER A 39 -1.88 -12.25 -0.57
N ILE A 40 -1.46 -11.09 -1.05
CA ILE A 40 -0.76 -10.05 -0.28
C ILE A 40 -1.61 -8.79 -0.31
N ILE A 41 -1.70 -8.09 0.80
CA ILE A 41 -2.34 -6.77 0.87
C ILE A 41 -1.26 -5.69 0.86
N LEU A 42 -1.38 -4.71 -0.03
CA LEU A 42 -0.53 -3.51 -0.05
C LEU A 42 -1.34 -2.32 0.47
N LEU A 43 -0.91 -1.80 1.61
CA LEU A 43 -1.40 -0.57 2.22
C LEU A 43 -0.62 0.63 1.67
N PRO A 44 -1.31 1.77 1.46
CA PRO A 44 -0.68 3.00 0.99
C PRO A 44 0.09 3.68 2.11
N ASP A 45 0.57 4.89 1.82
CA ASP A 45 1.13 5.76 2.84
C ASP A 45 0.06 6.20 3.84
N THR A 46 0.36 6.16 5.14
CA THR A 46 -0.67 6.28 6.18
C THR A 46 -0.74 7.65 6.85
N GLN A 47 0.15 8.60 6.52
CA GLN A 47 0.31 9.84 7.28
C GLN A 47 -0.99 10.66 7.37
N SER A 48 -1.79 10.66 6.31
CA SER A 48 -3.05 11.41 6.27
C SER A 48 -4.19 10.73 7.05
N TYR A 49 -4.07 9.44 7.37
CA TYR A 49 -5.00 8.75 8.26
C TYR A 49 -4.72 9.07 9.74
N VAL A 50 -3.47 9.36 10.11
CA VAL A 50 -3.07 9.48 11.52
C VAL A 50 -2.81 10.90 12.01
N LYS A 51 -2.57 11.85 11.10
CA LYS A 51 -2.37 13.26 11.47
C LYS A 51 -3.64 13.99 11.92
N PHE A 52 -4.81 13.39 11.68
CA PHE A 52 -6.10 13.87 12.18
C PHE A 52 -6.81 12.80 13.01
N GLU A 53 -7.19 13.13 14.24
CA GLU A 53 -7.88 12.19 15.15
C GLU A 53 -9.15 11.58 14.52
N ARG A 54 -9.93 12.40 13.80
CA ARG A 54 -11.16 11.97 13.13
C ARG A 54 -10.96 10.89 12.06
N ASN A 55 -9.73 10.73 11.54
CA ASN A 55 -9.41 9.80 10.46
C ASN A 55 -8.90 8.43 10.99
N HIS A 56 -8.54 8.33 12.28
CA HIS A 56 -7.90 7.12 12.85
C HIS A 56 -8.72 5.86 12.62
N GLY A 57 -10.04 5.94 12.83
CA GLY A 57 -10.97 4.81 12.64
C GLY A 57 -11.03 4.29 11.20
N ILE A 58 -10.60 5.06 10.20
CA ILE A 58 -10.55 4.58 8.80
C ILE A 58 -9.40 3.59 8.64
N LEU A 59 -8.23 3.88 9.20
CA LEU A 59 -7.10 2.95 9.15
C LEU A 59 -7.38 1.70 9.99
N GLU A 60 -8.02 1.86 11.16
CA GLU A 60 -8.50 0.72 11.96
C GLU A 60 -9.52 -0.12 11.19
N THR A 61 -10.40 0.49 10.39
CA THR A 61 -11.32 -0.25 9.51
C THR A 61 -10.54 -1.05 8.46
N MET A 62 -9.47 -0.49 7.89
CA MET A 62 -8.65 -1.19 6.90
C MET A 62 -7.95 -2.41 7.52
N THR A 63 -7.31 -2.25 8.68
CA THR A 63 -6.60 -3.36 9.33
C THR A 63 -7.54 -4.38 9.96
N GLY A 64 -8.67 -3.94 10.53
CA GLY A 64 -9.75 -4.82 10.99
C GLY A 64 -10.32 -5.66 9.86
N TRP A 65 -10.60 -5.05 8.70
CA TRP A 65 -11.06 -5.78 7.52
C TRP A 65 -10.02 -6.81 7.04
N ILE A 66 -8.73 -6.46 7.04
CA ILE A 66 -7.66 -7.42 6.71
C ILE A 66 -7.76 -8.61 7.67
N SER A 67 -7.82 -8.37 8.99
CA SER A 67 -7.91 -9.42 10.00
C SER A 67 -9.11 -10.34 9.80
N GLU A 68 -10.28 -9.79 9.47
CA GLU A 68 -11.50 -10.56 9.21
C GLU A 68 -11.43 -11.41 7.93
N ASN A 69 -10.58 -11.04 6.98
CA ASN A 69 -10.50 -11.67 5.66
C ASN A 69 -9.22 -12.48 5.45
N ILE A 70 -8.41 -12.73 6.50
CA ILE A 70 -7.16 -13.52 6.40
C ILE A 70 -7.43 -14.88 5.76
N ASP A 71 -8.42 -15.62 6.25
CA ASP A 71 -8.74 -16.96 5.75
C ASP A 71 -9.46 -16.90 4.40
N ASP A 72 -10.49 -16.06 4.26
CA ASP A 72 -11.34 -15.97 3.06
C ASP A 72 -10.57 -15.50 1.81
N LEU A 73 -9.56 -14.64 1.99
CA LEU A 73 -8.68 -14.17 0.91
C LEU A 73 -7.30 -14.83 0.94
N ASN A 74 -7.10 -15.81 1.82
CA ASN A 74 -5.84 -16.52 1.99
C ASN A 74 -4.64 -15.54 2.06
N ILE A 75 -4.77 -14.51 2.90
CA ILE A 75 -3.80 -13.42 3.05
C ILE A 75 -2.57 -13.96 3.75
N LYS A 76 -1.40 -13.88 3.10
CA LYS A 76 -0.15 -14.40 3.65
C LYS A 76 0.82 -13.32 4.12
N MET A 77 0.63 -12.08 3.68
CA MET A 77 1.46 -10.95 4.08
C MET A 77 0.74 -9.62 3.86
N VAL A 78 1.06 -8.63 4.67
CA VAL A 78 0.70 -7.23 4.45
C VAL A 78 1.97 -6.41 4.21
N LEU A 79 1.94 -5.50 3.26
CA LEU A 79 3.01 -4.53 3.00
C LEU A 79 2.45 -3.12 3.19
N CYS A 80 3.23 -2.19 3.73
CA CYS A 80 2.88 -0.76 3.78
C CYS A 80 4.04 0.06 3.21
N THR A 81 3.72 1.01 2.33
CA THR A 81 4.70 1.77 1.54
C THR A 81 5.41 2.89 2.31
N GLY A 82 5.12 3.07 3.60
CA GLY A 82 5.81 4.01 4.49
C GLY A 82 5.06 5.31 4.68
N ASP A 83 5.76 6.36 5.10
CA ASP A 83 5.17 7.57 5.68
C ASP A 83 4.06 7.20 6.67
N LEU A 84 4.48 6.45 7.67
CA LEU A 84 3.62 5.94 8.74
C LEU A 84 2.96 7.09 9.52
N VAL A 85 3.68 8.20 9.67
CA VAL A 85 3.21 9.45 10.29
C VAL A 85 3.48 10.65 9.40
N GLU A 86 2.84 11.79 9.66
CA GLU A 86 3.09 13.04 8.91
C GLU A 86 4.30 13.79 9.46
N GLN A 87 4.59 13.69 10.76
CA GLN A 87 5.79 14.27 11.34
C GLN A 87 6.37 13.33 12.40
N ASN A 88 7.69 13.11 12.36
CA ASN A 88 8.37 12.17 13.25
C ASN A 88 8.67 12.69 14.67
N GLU A 89 8.85 14.00 14.89
CA GLU A 89 9.18 14.56 16.23
C GLU A 89 8.42 15.85 16.57
N LEU A 90 7.36 16.21 15.84
CA LEU A 90 6.56 17.41 16.11
C LEU A 90 5.87 17.33 17.49
N LEU A 91 6.31 18.15 18.46
CA LEU A 91 5.76 18.15 19.83
C LEU A 91 4.51 19.00 20.00
N VAL A 92 4.44 20.12 19.26
CA VAL A 92 3.31 21.06 19.31
C VAL A 92 2.74 21.18 17.90
N PRO A 93 1.51 20.72 17.65
CA PRO A 93 0.85 20.89 16.35
C PRO A 93 0.74 22.36 16.00
N ASP A 94 0.96 22.69 14.72
CA ASP A 94 0.70 24.03 14.19
C ASP A 94 -0.70 24.16 13.56
N ASP A 95 -1.52 23.11 13.65
CA ASP A 95 -2.85 22.96 13.07
C ASP A 95 -2.93 23.19 11.55
N LYS A 96 -1.78 23.26 10.85
CA LYS A 96 -1.73 23.46 9.41
C LYS A 96 -1.71 22.16 8.64
N ASN A 97 -1.04 21.14 9.16
CA ASN A 97 -0.85 19.87 8.47
C ASN A 97 -1.02 18.70 9.46
N GLY A 98 -2.20 18.62 10.05
CA GLY A 98 -2.55 17.73 11.16
C GLY A 98 -2.85 18.51 12.44
N ASN A 99 -3.64 17.90 13.33
CA ASN A 99 -4.01 18.48 14.63
C ASN A 99 -3.45 17.66 15.82
N LEU A 100 -2.55 16.72 15.55
CA LEU A 100 -2.00 15.80 16.55
C LEU A 100 -0.47 15.91 16.61
N PRO A 101 0.12 15.86 17.82
CA PRO A 101 1.56 15.80 17.95
C PRO A 101 2.06 14.42 17.49
N SER A 102 3.33 14.36 17.10
CA SER A 102 3.95 13.17 16.52
C SER A 102 3.77 11.91 17.36
N ARG A 103 3.92 12.00 18.69
CA ARG A 103 3.71 10.86 19.60
C ARG A 103 2.33 10.23 19.41
N ASP A 104 1.29 11.04 19.25
CA ASP A 104 -0.09 10.55 19.14
C ASP A 104 -0.37 10.02 17.73
N GLN A 105 0.27 10.57 16.69
CA GLN A 105 0.26 9.98 15.35
C GLN A 105 0.91 8.58 15.35
N TRP A 106 2.10 8.45 15.96
CA TRP A 106 2.80 7.16 16.09
C TRP A 106 2.01 6.14 16.91
N ARG A 107 1.31 6.57 17.95
CA ARG A 107 0.39 5.71 18.72
C ARG A 107 -0.80 5.27 17.89
N ALA A 108 -1.37 6.14 17.08
CA ALA A 108 -2.51 5.82 16.22
C ALA A 108 -2.14 4.77 15.17
N ILE A 109 -1.04 4.96 14.42
CA ILE A 109 -0.57 3.97 13.44
C ILE A 109 -0.21 2.65 14.12
N SER A 110 0.46 2.72 15.28
CA SER A 110 0.77 1.54 16.09
C SER A 110 -0.50 0.80 16.51
N HIS A 111 -1.51 1.51 17.02
CA HIS A 111 -2.74 0.89 17.48
C HIS A 111 -3.51 0.22 16.35
N ALA A 112 -3.63 0.88 15.19
CA ALA A 112 -4.33 0.31 14.03
C ALA A 112 -3.70 -1.02 13.57
N PHE A 113 -2.38 -1.17 13.63
CA PHE A 113 -1.69 -2.42 13.25
C PHE A 113 -1.72 -3.51 14.34
N GLU A 114 -2.11 -3.18 15.58
CA GLU A 114 -2.14 -4.14 16.70
C GLU A 114 -3.08 -5.32 16.41
N THR A 115 -4.17 -5.08 15.69
CA THR A 115 -5.11 -6.14 15.28
C THR A 115 -4.49 -7.21 14.38
N LEU A 116 -3.32 -6.97 13.78
CA LEU A 116 -2.63 -7.91 12.90
C LEU A 116 -1.48 -8.64 13.62
N ASP A 117 -1.13 -8.22 14.84
CA ASP A 117 -0.02 -8.80 15.59
C ASP A 117 -0.31 -10.26 15.96
N GLY A 118 0.51 -11.18 15.45
CA GLY A 118 0.34 -12.62 15.68
C GLY A 118 -0.64 -13.32 14.73
N GLU A 119 -1.34 -12.57 13.87
CA GLU A 119 -2.34 -13.10 12.93
C GLU A 119 -1.80 -13.21 11.49
N VAL A 120 -1.09 -12.18 11.01
CA VAL A 120 -0.47 -12.15 9.68
C VAL A 120 0.85 -11.35 9.73
N PRO A 121 1.93 -11.75 9.04
CA PRO A 121 3.12 -10.93 8.98
C PRO A 121 2.88 -9.65 8.18
N TYR A 122 3.46 -8.55 8.62
CA TYR A 122 3.44 -7.27 7.92
C TYR A 122 4.82 -6.61 7.84
N ILE A 123 5.14 -5.99 6.71
CA ILE A 123 6.41 -5.27 6.53
C ILE A 123 6.09 -3.81 6.17
N LEU A 124 6.66 -2.86 6.92
CA LEU A 124 6.40 -1.43 6.74
C LEU A 124 7.67 -0.75 6.25
N ALA A 125 7.62 -0.07 5.11
CA ALA A 125 8.69 0.85 4.75
C ALA A 125 8.72 2.04 5.73
N ALA A 126 9.86 2.72 5.82
CA ALA A 126 9.92 4.05 6.41
C ALA A 126 9.97 5.07 5.26
N GLY A 127 9.07 6.05 5.29
CA GLY A 127 9.03 7.14 4.32
C GLY A 127 9.76 8.39 4.81
N ASN A 128 9.78 9.45 4.00
CA ASN A 128 10.50 10.68 4.35
C ASN A 128 9.89 11.41 5.56
N HIS A 129 8.62 11.20 5.88
CA HIS A 129 7.97 11.81 7.05
C HIS A 129 8.23 11.04 8.36
N ASP A 130 8.68 9.79 8.25
CA ASP A 130 9.02 8.94 9.40
C ASP A 130 10.40 9.24 10.00
N PHE A 131 11.15 10.14 9.37
CA PHE A 131 12.47 10.59 9.81
C PHE A 131 12.45 12.07 10.21
N GLY A 132 13.51 12.49 10.91
CA GLY A 132 13.76 13.89 11.23
C GLY A 132 12.72 14.50 12.16
N TYR A 133 12.41 15.79 11.96
CA TYR A 133 11.47 16.55 12.77
C TYR A 133 10.11 16.71 12.10
N LYS A 134 10.08 17.37 10.94
CA LYS A 134 8.85 17.54 10.13
C LYS A 134 8.90 16.73 8.85
N ASN A 135 10.09 16.48 8.33
CA ASN A 135 10.39 15.52 7.28
C ASN A 135 11.83 15.00 7.49
N VAL A 136 12.41 14.36 6.49
CA VAL A 136 13.77 13.80 6.56
C VAL A 136 14.87 14.89 6.55
N GLU A 137 14.94 15.74 7.58
CA GLU A 137 16.09 16.66 7.74
C GLU A 137 17.34 15.94 8.30
N ASN A 138 17.13 14.78 8.92
CA ASN A 138 18.14 13.84 9.36
C ASN A 138 17.50 12.44 9.42
N ARG A 139 18.30 11.40 9.69
CA ARG A 139 17.84 10.00 9.67
C ARG A 139 17.43 9.44 11.04
N LYS A 140 17.14 10.29 12.03
CA LYS A 140 16.54 9.83 13.30
C LYS A 140 15.07 9.49 13.08
N THR A 141 14.59 8.42 13.68
CA THR A 141 13.21 7.95 13.54
C THR A 141 12.69 7.34 14.84
N ASN A 142 11.37 7.44 15.07
CA ASN A 142 10.65 6.71 16.10
C ASN A 142 10.18 5.32 15.63
N TYR A 143 10.45 4.91 14.38
CA TYR A 143 9.96 3.67 13.80
C TYR A 143 10.14 2.45 14.74
N ILE A 144 11.37 2.16 15.19
CA ILE A 144 11.67 0.96 16.00
C ILE A 144 10.99 1.01 17.37
N LYS A 145 10.69 2.21 17.89
CA LYS A 145 10.03 2.38 19.18
C LYS A 145 8.58 1.91 19.14
N TYR A 146 7.88 2.09 18.02
CA TYR A 146 6.47 1.73 17.84
C TYR A 146 6.28 0.41 17.08
N PHE A 147 7.24 0.04 16.25
CA PHE A 147 7.29 -1.23 15.54
C PHE A 147 8.61 -1.95 15.83
N PRO A 148 8.83 -2.43 17.08
CA PRO A 148 10.01 -3.24 17.34
C PRO A 148 9.90 -4.61 16.66
N ALA A 149 11.03 -5.20 16.28
CA ALA A 149 11.07 -6.44 15.50
C ALA A 149 10.30 -7.63 16.12
N HIS A 150 10.18 -7.65 17.45
CA HIS A 150 9.52 -8.71 18.22
C HIS A 150 8.05 -8.40 18.55
N ARG A 151 7.52 -7.27 18.07
CA ARG A 151 6.10 -6.91 18.25
C ARG A 151 5.18 -7.97 17.64
N ASN A 152 5.37 -8.24 16.36
CA ASN A 152 4.67 -9.31 15.65
C ASN A 152 5.59 -10.54 15.53
N LEU A 153 5.27 -11.61 16.25
CA LEU A 153 6.08 -12.83 16.24
C LEU A 153 6.14 -13.50 14.86
N MET A 154 5.16 -13.27 13.99
CA MET A 154 5.22 -13.77 12.61
C MET A 154 6.31 -13.08 11.80
N ASN A 155 6.47 -11.75 11.94
CA ASN A 155 7.57 -11.00 11.34
C ASN A 155 8.93 -11.50 11.86
N ALA A 156 9.04 -11.65 13.18
CA ALA A 156 10.27 -12.10 13.83
C ALA A 156 10.71 -13.49 13.33
N ARG A 157 9.75 -14.41 13.09
CA ARG A 157 10.03 -15.75 12.53
C ARG A 157 10.46 -15.70 11.07
N ALA A 158 9.97 -14.75 10.29
CA ALA A 158 10.33 -14.58 8.88
C ALA A 158 11.69 -13.89 8.69
N LEU A 159 12.15 -13.10 9.67
CA LEU A 159 13.39 -12.32 9.57
C LEU A 159 14.64 -13.21 9.34
N ARG A 160 15.50 -12.81 8.40
CA ARG A 160 16.72 -13.57 8.01
C ARG A 160 18.00 -12.75 7.95
N ALA A 161 17.89 -11.46 7.70
CA ALA A 161 19.01 -10.54 7.69
C ALA A 161 18.53 -9.14 8.07
N VAL A 162 19.40 -8.37 8.73
CA VAL A 162 19.15 -7.01 9.17
C VAL A 162 20.35 -6.16 8.78
N GLY A 163 20.08 -5.03 8.13
CA GLY A 163 21.03 -3.98 7.85
C GLY A 163 21.10 -2.99 9.01
N LYS A 164 22.01 -2.03 8.91
CA LYS A 164 22.16 -0.99 9.93
C LYS A 164 21.38 0.26 9.56
N ASN A 165 20.81 0.95 10.55
CA ASN A 165 20.28 2.30 10.39
C ASN A 165 21.39 3.36 10.40
N ALA A 166 21.02 4.64 10.42
CA ALA A 166 21.96 5.76 10.39
C ALA A 166 22.84 5.88 11.64
N ASP A 167 22.39 5.33 12.76
CA ASP A 167 23.15 5.28 14.02
C ASP A 167 24.02 4.00 14.11
N GLU A 168 24.23 3.31 12.99
CA GLU A 168 25.01 2.07 12.88
C GLU A 168 24.45 0.88 13.69
N MET A 169 23.18 0.96 14.09
CA MET A 169 22.48 -0.09 14.84
C MET A 169 21.68 -1.01 13.89
N PRO A 170 21.66 -2.33 14.12
CA PRO A 170 20.76 -3.22 13.40
C PRO A 170 19.31 -2.75 13.51
N SER A 171 18.63 -2.57 12.38
CA SER A 171 17.26 -2.05 12.35
C SER A 171 16.41 -2.70 11.27
N ILE A 172 15.14 -2.94 11.58
CA ILE A 172 14.16 -3.46 10.61
C ILE A 172 13.70 -2.42 9.58
N GLU A 173 14.14 -1.16 9.71
CA GLU A 173 14.13 -0.18 8.61
C GLU A 173 14.81 -0.75 7.35
N ASN A 174 15.81 -1.63 7.54
CA ASN A 174 16.54 -2.31 6.48
C ASN A 174 16.62 -3.80 6.82
N ALA A 175 15.73 -4.63 6.29
CA ALA A 175 15.63 -6.04 6.69
C ALA A 175 15.14 -6.96 5.57
N ALA A 176 15.54 -8.23 5.64
CA ALA A 176 15.14 -9.27 4.72
C ALA A 176 14.33 -10.37 5.44
N TYR A 177 13.17 -10.72 4.87
CA TYR A 177 12.20 -11.66 5.42
C TYR A 177 11.94 -12.78 4.42
N GLU A 178 12.06 -14.03 4.87
CA GLU A 178 11.80 -15.20 4.05
C GLU A 178 10.38 -15.70 4.24
N PHE A 179 9.75 -16.05 3.13
CA PHE A 179 8.41 -16.62 3.07
C PHE A 179 8.38 -17.73 2.01
N VAL A 180 7.65 -18.81 2.28
CA VAL A 180 7.38 -19.86 1.30
C VAL A 180 5.88 -19.86 1.06
N SER A 181 5.47 -19.68 -0.21
CA SER A 181 4.06 -19.62 -0.56
C SER A 181 3.37 -20.98 -0.43
N PRO A 182 2.02 -21.01 -0.41
CA PRO A 182 1.26 -22.26 -0.49
C PRO A 182 1.60 -23.14 -1.71
N HIS A 183 2.24 -22.57 -2.74
CA HIS A 183 2.67 -23.25 -3.96
C HIS A 183 4.18 -23.51 -4.00
N ASP A 184 4.82 -23.59 -2.83
CA ASP A 184 6.25 -23.88 -2.63
C ASP A 184 7.22 -22.87 -3.28
N ARG A 185 6.73 -21.72 -3.77
CA ARG A 185 7.59 -20.66 -4.29
C ARG A 185 8.22 -19.90 -3.11
N LYS A 186 9.55 -19.82 -3.12
CA LYS A 186 10.31 -19.11 -2.10
C LYS A 186 10.38 -17.63 -2.43
N PHE A 187 10.05 -16.78 -1.47
CA PHE A 187 10.13 -15.32 -1.55
C PHE A 187 11.12 -14.79 -0.53
N LEU A 188 11.85 -13.74 -0.92
CA LEU A 188 12.62 -12.92 -0.01
C LEU A 188 12.12 -11.47 -0.14
N PHE A 189 11.47 -10.97 0.90
CA PHE A 189 11.02 -9.59 0.98
C PHE A 189 12.12 -8.75 1.61
N VAL A 190 12.59 -7.72 0.91
CA VAL A 190 13.65 -6.82 1.37
C VAL A 190 13.06 -5.42 1.56
N ASN A 191 13.02 -4.97 2.81
CA ASN A 191 12.65 -3.61 3.19
C ASN A 191 13.88 -2.70 3.14
N LEU A 192 13.74 -1.52 2.56
CA LEU A 192 14.76 -0.48 2.52
C LEU A 192 14.21 0.83 3.08
N GLU A 193 15.02 1.52 3.87
CA GLU A 193 14.74 2.86 4.38
C GLU A 193 14.48 3.87 3.24
N PHE A 194 13.81 4.99 3.55
CA PHE A 194 13.68 6.09 2.61
C PHE A 194 15.05 6.58 2.09
N ALA A 195 15.14 6.75 0.77
CA ALA A 195 16.34 7.17 0.06
C ALA A 195 17.59 6.45 0.61
N PRO A 196 17.67 5.10 0.45
CA PRO A 196 18.65 4.29 1.14
C PRO A 196 20.07 4.77 0.90
N ARG A 197 20.90 4.68 1.93
CA ARG A 197 22.34 4.98 1.82
C ARG A 197 23.04 3.95 0.92
N ASP A 198 24.20 4.31 0.39
CA ASP A 198 25.02 3.35 -0.36
C ASP A 198 25.38 2.12 0.48
N THR A 199 25.68 2.30 1.76
CA THR A 199 25.93 1.19 2.70
C THR A 199 24.73 0.24 2.81
N THR A 200 23.51 0.77 2.77
CA THR A 200 22.27 0.00 2.80
C THR A 200 22.07 -0.77 1.48
N LEU A 201 22.34 -0.14 0.33
CA LEU A 201 22.23 -0.81 -0.97
C LEU A 201 23.29 -1.91 -1.16
N GLU A 202 24.52 -1.68 -0.73
CA GLU A 202 25.56 -2.72 -0.76
C GLU A 202 25.24 -3.87 0.19
N TRP A 203 24.75 -3.60 1.40
CA TRP A 203 24.23 -4.64 2.30
C TRP A 203 23.12 -5.47 1.63
N ALA A 204 22.13 -4.81 1.02
CA ALA A 204 21.04 -5.50 0.36
C ALA A 204 21.57 -6.39 -0.79
N LYS A 205 22.49 -5.86 -1.60
CA LYS A 205 23.13 -6.61 -2.68
C LYS A 205 23.89 -7.84 -2.19
N GLU A 206 24.64 -7.71 -1.10
CA GLU A 206 25.32 -8.84 -0.45
C GLU A 206 24.31 -9.90 0.04
N VAL A 207 23.19 -9.47 0.63
CA VAL A 207 22.11 -10.39 1.03
C VAL A 207 21.54 -11.11 -0.18
N LEU A 208 21.17 -10.39 -1.24
CA LEU A 208 20.58 -11.00 -2.45
C LEU A 208 21.51 -11.98 -3.16
N ALA A 209 22.82 -11.80 -3.01
CA ALA A 209 23.85 -12.65 -3.59
C ALA A 209 24.14 -13.94 -2.80
N GLN A 210 23.65 -14.08 -1.56
CA GLN A 210 23.88 -15.28 -0.76
C GLN A 210 23.29 -16.53 -1.43
N ASP A 211 24.05 -17.62 -1.46
CA ASP A 211 23.65 -18.89 -2.10
C ASP A 211 22.25 -19.37 -1.68
N ARG A 212 21.90 -19.18 -0.40
CA ARG A 212 20.60 -19.56 0.15
C ARG A 212 19.40 -18.80 -0.46
N PHE A 213 19.63 -17.66 -1.10
CA PHE A 213 18.59 -16.79 -1.68
C PHE A 213 18.61 -16.74 -3.22
N GLN A 214 19.52 -17.47 -3.86
CA GLN A 214 19.62 -17.49 -5.33
C GLN A 214 18.38 -18.06 -6.02
N GLN A 215 17.63 -18.92 -5.35
CA GLN A 215 16.39 -19.52 -5.85
C GLN A 215 15.12 -18.78 -5.38
N HIS A 216 15.26 -17.72 -4.59
CA HIS A 216 14.11 -16.95 -4.12
C HIS A 216 13.67 -15.96 -5.18
N THR A 217 12.37 -15.68 -5.23
CA THR A 217 11.84 -14.49 -5.89
C THR A 217 11.96 -13.33 -4.93
N VAL A 218 12.79 -12.35 -5.27
CA VAL A 218 13.01 -11.19 -4.41
C VAL A 218 11.96 -10.11 -4.70
N VAL A 219 11.37 -9.62 -3.62
CA VAL A 219 10.45 -8.48 -3.58
C VAL A 219 11.11 -7.37 -2.80
N VAL A 220 11.30 -6.20 -3.41
CA VAL A 220 11.86 -5.03 -2.72
C VAL A 220 10.72 -4.08 -2.32
N LEU A 221 10.69 -3.67 -1.07
CA LEU A 221 9.81 -2.63 -0.55
C LEU A 221 10.69 -1.42 -0.19
N THR A 222 10.33 -0.26 -0.75
CA THR A 222 10.95 1.03 -0.43
C THR A 222 9.85 2.09 -0.45
N HIS A 223 10.18 3.34 -0.15
CA HIS A 223 9.19 4.42 -0.14
C HIS A 223 9.13 5.18 -1.48
N SER A 224 10.20 5.90 -1.87
CA SER A 224 10.25 6.64 -3.13
C SER A 224 10.94 5.84 -4.25
N TYR A 225 10.28 5.73 -5.41
CA TYR A 225 10.79 4.93 -6.52
C TYR A 225 10.34 5.40 -7.91
N LEU A 226 9.03 5.40 -8.22
CA LEU A 226 8.51 5.89 -9.52
C LEU A 226 7.75 7.21 -9.35
N ASN A 227 7.75 8.03 -10.40
CA ASN A 227 6.83 9.16 -10.56
C ASN A 227 5.51 8.74 -11.24
N ALA A 228 4.54 9.66 -11.33
CA ALA A 228 3.23 9.42 -11.94
C ALA A 228 3.30 9.11 -13.44
N GLU A 229 4.41 9.44 -14.10
CA GLU A 229 4.72 9.12 -15.49
C GLU A 229 5.38 7.73 -15.65
N ASN A 230 5.44 6.93 -14.58
CA ASN A 230 6.08 5.61 -14.51
C ASN A 230 7.60 5.64 -14.74
N GLN A 231 8.26 6.78 -14.54
CA GLN A 231 9.71 6.90 -14.64
C GLN A 231 10.35 6.74 -13.26
N HIS A 232 11.57 6.22 -13.21
CA HIS A 232 12.33 6.21 -11.96
C HIS A 232 12.62 7.64 -11.52
N ILE A 233 12.34 7.94 -10.26
CA ILE A 233 12.73 9.22 -9.67
C ILE A 233 14.26 9.26 -9.58
N GLU A 234 14.87 10.24 -10.24
CA GLU A 234 16.33 10.39 -10.25
C GLU A 234 16.84 11.18 -9.04
N LYS A 235 16.10 12.22 -8.66
CA LYS A 235 16.47 13.16 -7.60
C LYS A 235 15.25 13.73 -6.93
N GLU A 236 15.41 14.05 -5.66
CA GLU A 236 14.47 14.81 -4.87
C GLU A 236 15.18 15.86 -4.03
N ASN A 237 14.43 16.85 -3.58
CA ASN A 237 14.96 18.03 -2.90
C ASN A 237 14.86 17.90 -1.38
N TYR A 238 15.42 16.82 -0.82
CA TYR A 238 15.57 16.64 0.62
C TYR A 238 16.98 17.02 1.09
N PRO A 239 17.13 17.59 2.30
CA PRO A 239 18.41 18.03 2.83
C PRO A 239 19.23 16.87 3.43
N ILE A 240 19.17 15.68 2.82
CA ILE A 240 19.99 14.53 3.18
C ILE A 240 21.12 14.31 2.19
N GLU A 241 22.28 13.98 2.72
CA GLU A 241 23.41 13.54 1.91
C GLU A 241 23.26 12.05 1.57
N ASN A 242 23.79 11.65 0.40
CA ASN A 242 23.93 10.26 -0.02
C ASN A 242 22.63 9.44 -0.08
N GLY A 243 21.48 10.09 -0.34
CA GLY A 243 20.22 9.40 -0.58
C GLY A 243 20.15 8.82 -2.00
N ASN A 244 19.79 7.54 -2.12
CA ASN A 244 19.54 6.90 -3.42
C ASN A 244 18.04 6.84 -3.70
N TYR A 245 17.57 7.55 -4.73
CA TYR A 245 16.17 7.50 -5.18
C TYR A 245 15.96 6.37 -6.20
N GLY A 246 14.76 6.26 -6.77
CA GLY A 246 14.35 5.16 -7.63
C GLY A 246 15.35 4.77 -8.70
N LYS A 247 15.96 5.74 -9.41
CA LYS A 247 16.93 5.45 -10.48
C LYS A 247 18.20 4.81 -9.93
N ALA A 248 18.69 5.31 -8.80
CA ALA A 248 19.89 4.78 -8.17
C ALA A 248 19.65 3.41 -7.52
N ILE A 249 18.49 3.19 -6.90
CA ILE A 249 18.07 1.88 -6.40
C ILE A 249 18.03 0.88 -7.57
N TRP A 250 17.42 1.27 -8.69
CA TRP A 250 17.37 0.44 -9.89
C TRP A 250 18.78 0.07 -10.39
N ASP A 251 19.63 1.08 -10.64
CA ASP A 251 20.95 0.85 -11.24
C ASP A 251 21.89 0.06 -10.32
N LYS A 252 21.87 0.31 -9.01
CA LYS A 252 22.83 -0.25 -8.06
C LYS A 252 22.41 -1.61 -7.50
N LEU A 253 21.10 -1.86 -7.38
CA LEU A 253 20.57 -3.05 -6.73
C LEU A 253 19.69 -3.91 -7.65
N ILE A 254 18.65 -3.32 -8.24
CA ILE A 254 17.59 -4.10 -8.92
C ILE A 254 18.06 -4.65 -10.27
N ALA A 255 18.52 -3.78 -11.16
CA ALA A 255 19.00 -4.14 -12.49
C ALA A 255 20.15 -5.17 -12.46
N PRO A 256 21.18 -5.04 -11.60
CA PRO A 256 22.26 -6.03 -11.55
C PRO A 256 21.87 -7.36 -10.87
N SER A 257 20.75 -7.44 -10.15
CA SER A 257 20.31 -8.67 -9.50
C SER A 257 19.76 -9.70 -10.49
N THR A 258 19.75 -10.98 -10.08
CA THR A 258 19.26 -12.11 -10.91
C THR A 258 17.94 -12.70 -10.40
N ASN A 259 17.51 -12.31 -9.20
CA ASN A 259 16.39 -12.87 -8.46
C ASN A 259 15.27 -11.87 -8.12
N VAL A 260 15.50 -10.55 -8.29
CA VAL A 260 14.44 -9.54 -8.11
C VAL A 260 13.42 -9.61 -9.24
N GLN A 261 12.13 -9.68 -8.87
CA GLN A 261 11.01 -9.66 -9.82
C GLN A 261 9.91 -8.66 -9.45
N MET A 262 9.95 -8.08 -8.24
CA MET A 262 8.96 -7.08 -7.81
C MET A 262 9.60 -5.95 -7.00
N VAL A 263 9.11 -4.74 -7.20
CA VAL A 263 9.42 -3.56 -6.37
C VAL A 263 8.13 -2.83 -6.01
N PHE A 264 7.93 -2.54 -4.74
CA PHE A 264 6.80 -1.78 -4.20
C PHE A 264 7.24 -0.46 -3.59
N SER A 265 6.45 0.58 -3.82
CA SER A 265 6.70 1.96 -3.39
C SER A 265 5.42 2.78 -3.23
N GLY A 266 5.53 3.93 -2.59
CA GLY A 266 4.44 4.89 -2.37
C GLY A 266 4.89 6.29 -2.75
N HIS A 267 4.89 7.22 -1.79
CA HIS A 267 5.48 8.56 -1.86
C HIS A 267 4.75 9.59 -2.74
N ILE A 268 4.47 9.25 -4.00
CA ILE A 268 3.90 10.20 -4.95
C ILE A 268 2.42 10.46 -4.68
N GLY A 269 1.95 11.66 -5.02
CA GLY A 269 0.54 11.97 -4.91
C GLY A 269 0.13 13.38 -5.30
N ALA A 270 -1.16 13.56 -5.56
CA ALA A 270 -1.79 14.86 -5.71
C ALA A 270 -3.20 14.83 -5.10
N ALA A 271 -3.67 15.97 -4.60
CA ALA A 271 -4.99 16.06 -3.98
C ALA A 271 -6.09 15.54 -4.93
N ASP A 272 -6.85 14.54 -4.47
CA ASP A 272 -8.00 13.93 -5.15
C ASP A 272 -7.72 13.45 -6.60
N ASN A 273 -6.49 13.03 -6.90
CA ASN A 273 -6.12 12.52 -8.22
C ASN A 273 -5.45 11.14 -8.12
N PHE A 274 -6.26 10.08 -8.18
CA PHE A 274 -5.79 8.69 -8.04
C PHE A 274 -4.73 8.30 -9.08
N LYS A 275 -4.74 8.91 -10.28
CA LYS A 275 -3.72 8.60 -11.28
C LYS A 275 -2.33 9.13 -10.89
N ALA A 276 -2.26 10.28 -10.23
CA ALA A 276 -1.01 10.86 -9.73
C ALA A 276 -0.41 10.11 -8.52
N HIS A 277 -1.18 9.17 -7.98
CA HIS A 277 -0.91 8.36 -6.80
C HIS A 277 -0.46 6.93 -7.15
N THR A 278 -0.38 6.62 -8.44
CA THR A 278 -0.10 5.26 -8.91
C THR A 278 0.88 5.26 -10.07
N ALA A 279 1.75 4.26 -10.08
CA ALA A 279 2.64 4.01 -11.21
C ALA A 279 2.86 2.51 -11.41
N TYR A 280 3.10 2.12 -12.65
CA TYR A 280 3.48 0.76 -13.00
C TYR A 280 4.44 0.77 -14.18
N ARG A 281 5.53 0.00 -14.05
CA ARG A 281 6.45 -0.30 -15.15
C ARG A 281 6.99 -1.73 -15.02
N GLU A 282 7.36 -2.30 -16.17
CA GLU A 282 8.05 -3.58 -16.26
C GLU A 282 9.39 -3.34 -16.99
N ASP A 283 10.48 -3.83 -16.40
CA ASP A 283 11.80 -3.85 -17.01
C ASP A 283 12.42 -5.24 -16.82
N LYS A 284 13.64 -5.46 -17.32
CA LYS A 284 14.39 -6.70 -17.12
C LYS A 284 15.62 -6.49 -16.26
N ASN A 285 15.88 -7.43 -15.35
CA ASN A 285 17.12 -7.49 -14.59
C ASN A 285 18.26 -8.18 -15.39
N ALA A 286 19.44 -8.33 -14.78
CA ALA A 286 20.63 -8.89 -15.43
C ALA A 286 20.47 -10.36 -15.88
N ALA A 287 19.53 -11.11 -15.28
CA ALA A 287 19.18 -12.46 -15.71
C ALA A 287 18.07 -12.50 -16.78
N GLY A 288 17.63 -11.33 -17.27
CA GLY A 288 16.55 -11.22 -18.25
C GLY A 288 15.15 -11.45 -17.68
N LYS A 289 15.01 -11.59 -16.35
CA LYS A 289 13.72 -11.73 -15.67
C LYS A 289 13.02 -10.38 -15.57
N LYS A 290 11.69 -10.40 -15.72
CA LYS A 290 10.77 -9.28 -15.52
C LYS A 290 10.85 -8.78 -14.09
N VAL A 291 10.89 -7.47 -13.96
CA VAL A 291 10.77 -6.74 -12.70
C VAL A 291 9.56 -5.84 -12.75
N ASN A 292 8.49 -6.28 -12.07
CA ASN A 292 7.23 -5.57 -11.95
C ASN A 292 7.37 -4.51 -10.85
N GLN A 293 7.36 -3.23 -11.23
CA GLN A 293 7.61 -2.12 -10.32
C GLN A 293 6.33 -1.32 -10.17
N ILE A 294 5.80 -1.28 -8.94
CA ILE A 294 4.47 -0.81 -8.64
C ILE A 294 4.54 0.26 -7.56
N THR A 295 3.92 1.40 -7.84
CA THR A 295 3.73 2.49 -6.88
C THR A 295 2.24 2.62 -6.56
N PHE A 296 1.92 2.68 -5.27
CA PHE A 296 0.56 2.85 -4.78
C PHE A 296 0.57 3.69 -3.49
N ASN A 297 -0.02 4.87 -3.56
CA ASN A 297 -0.20 5.76 -2.41
C ASN A 297 -1.59 6.39 -2.50
N ALA A 298 -2.53 6.08 -1.62
CA ALA A 298 -3.88 6.65 -1.70
C ALA A 298 -4.10 7.82 -0.74
N GLN A 299 -3.06 8.32 -0.05
CA GLN A 299 -3.19 9.17 1.14
C GLN A 299 -3.98 10.48 0.98
N ALA A 300 -4.14 10.97 -0.25
CA ALA A 300 -4.81 12.25 -0.53
C ALA A 300 -6.09 12.08 -1.38
N MET A 301 -6.66 10.88 -1.39
CA MET A 301 -8.04 10.67 -1.82
C MET A 301 -9.02 11.05 -0.69
N GLY A 302 -10.28 11.32 -1.03
CA GLY A 302 -11.31 11.64 -0.04
C GLY A 302 -11.19 13.03 0.60
N GLY A 303 -10.84 14.04 -0.20
CA GLY A 303 -10.77 15.45 0.20
C GLY A 303 -9.36 16.02 0.29
N GLY A 304 -8.41 15.48 -0.48
CA GLY A 304 -7.03 15.93 -0.53
C GLY A 304 -6.25 15.71 0.77
N TRP A 305 -5.19 16.48 0.98
CA TRP A 305 -4.24 16.35 2.10
C TRP A 305 -4.87 16.57 3.49
N HIS A 306 -6.07 17.16 3.54
CA HIS A 306 -6.80 17.50 4.76
C HIS A 306 -8.15 16.80 4.84
N GLY A 307 -8.41 15.84 3.95
CA GLY A 307 -9.64 15.07 3.87
C GLY A 307 -9.73 13.96 4.92
N ASN A 308 -10.31 12.83 4.51
CA ASN A 308 -10.48 11.64 5.34
C ASN A 308 -9.25 10.72 5.39
N GLY A 309 -8.17 11.08 4.71
CA GLY A 309 -6.90 10.36 4.77
C GLY A 309 -6.65 9.36 3.64
N GLY A 310 -7.57 9.19 2.69
CA GLY A 310 -7.33 8.38 1.51
C GLY A 310 -8.44 7.41 1.13
N ASP A 311 -9.68 7.67 1.58
CA ASP A 311 -10.87 6.84 1.31
C ASP A 311 -10.73 5.36 1.70
N GLY A 312 -9.72 4.99 2.47
CA GLY A 312 -9.45 3.62 2.90
C GLY A 312 -9.02 2.68 1.78
N TRP A 313 -8.44 3.18 0.68
CA TRP A 313 -8.01 2.32 -0.42
C TRP A 313 -6.80 1.45 -0.07
N LEU A 314 -6.87 0.17 -0.39
CA LEU A 314 -5.77 -0.81 -0.37
C LEU A 314 -5.73 -1.62 -1.67
N ARG A 315 -4.63 -2.32 -1.93
CA ARG A 315 -4.51 -3.22 -3.08
C ARG A 315 -4.41 -4.68 -2.65
N ILE A 316 -5.29 -5.50 -3.21
CA ILE A 316 -5.28 -6.96 -3.08
C ILE A 316 -4.46 -7.52 -4.24
N MET A 317 -3.41 -8.27 -3.92
CA MET A 317 -2.54 -8.94 -4.88
C MET A 317 -2.81 -10.44 -4.82
N GLU A 318 -3.59 -10.96 -5.76
CA GLU A 318 -3.93 -12.38 -5.83
C GLU A 318 -2.90 -13.13 -6.68
N PHE A 319 -2.20 -14.08 -6.09
CA PHE A 319 -1.22 -14.95 -6.74
C PHE A 319 -1.89 -16.26 -7.12
N LEU A 320 -1.98 -16.53 -8.42
CA LEU A 320 -2.64 -17.72 -8.95
C LEU A 320 -1.80 -19.00 -8.73
N PRO A 321 -2.44 -20.19 -8.74
CA PRO A 321 -1.76 -21.48 -8.61
C PRO A 321 -0.81 -21.83 -9.76
N ASP A 322 -0.87 -21.10 -10.88
CA ASP A 322 0.10 -21.25 -11.98
C ASP A 322 1.53 -20.80 -11.61
N GLY A 323 1.67 -20.16 -10.44
CA GLY A 323 2.94 -19.70 -9.89
C GLY A 323 3.52 -18.50 -10.62
N LYS A 324 2.80 -17.89 -11.57
CA LYS A 324 3.30 -16.79 -12.43
C LYS A 324 2.39 -15.57 -12.43
N THR A 325 1.09 -15.78 -12.44
CA THR A 325 0.11 -14.72 -12.61
C THR A 325 -0.21 -14.07 -11.28
N VAL A 326 -0.15 -12.73 -11.22
CA VAL A 326 -0.62 -11.95 -10.07
C VAL A 326 -1.65 -10.93 -10.53
N ILE A 327 -2.86 -11.01 -9.97
CA ILE A 327 -3.97 -10.12 -10.27
C ILE A 327 -4.00 -9.02 -9.20
N MET A 328 -3.95 -7.77 -9.65
CA MET A 328 -4.06 -6.58 -8.81
C MET A 328 -5.49 -6.06 -8.84
N ARG A 329 -6.10 -5.89 -7.66
CA ARG A 329 -7.40 -5.23 -7.50
C ARG A 329 -7.30 -4.17 -6.40
N THR A 330 -7.88 -2.99 -6.64
CA THR A 330 -7.88 -1.91 -5.64
C THR A 330 -9.26 -1.78 -5.00
N PHE A 331 -9.29 -1.88 -3.68
CA PHE A 331 -10.50 -2.03 -2.87
C PHE A 331 -10.47 -1.09 -1.66
N SER A 332 -11.63 -0.57 -1.25
CA SER A 332 -11.79 0.26 -0.05
C SER A 332 -12.69 -0.45 0.98
N PRO A 333 -12.12 -0.99 2.08
CA PRO A 333 -12.89 -1.47 3.21
C PRO A 333 -13.78 -0.39 3.83
N HIS A 334 -13.33 0.86 3.82
CA HIS A 334 -14.08 2.00 4.35
C HIS A 334 -15.42 2.18 3.61
N PHE A 335 -15.41 2.14 2.28
CA PHE A 335 -16.65 2.19 1.50
C PHE A 335 -17.45 0.90 1.60
N ALA A 336 -16.79 -0.26 1.66
CA ALA A 336 -17.47 -1.56 1.76
C ALA A 336 -18.28 -1.73 3.05
N LEU A 337 -17.90 -1.05 4.13
CA LEU A 337 -18.54 -1.19 5.45
C LEU A 337 -20.02 -0.78 5.48
N SER A 338 -20.44 0.18 4.63
CA SER A 338 -21.81 0.69 4.62
C SER A 338 -22.57 0.31 3.34
N PRO A 339 -23.82 -0.18 3.44
CA PRO A 339 -24.69 -0.41 2.28
C PRO A 339 -24.89 0.82 1.39
N SER A 340 -24.76 2.03 1.94
CA SER A 340 -24.87 3.28 1.18
C SER A 340 -23.64 3.57 0.31
N THR A 341 -22.47 3.01 0.63
CA THR A 341 -21.20 3.30 -0.06
C THR A 341 -20.54 2.07 -0.67
N GLN A 342 -20.99 0.85 -0.34
CA GLN A 342 -20.35 -0.40 -0.78
C GLN A 342 -20.23 -0.56 -2.31
N HIS A 343 -21.09 0.10 -3.07
CA HIS A 343 -21.02 0.14 -4.54
C HIS A 343 -19.83 0.96 -5.09
N LEU A 344 -19.16 1.73 -4.23
CA LEU A 344 -17.94 2.50 -4.49
C LEU A 344 -16.67 1.76 -4.05
N SER A 345 -16.79 0.59 -3.42
CA SER A 345 -15.67 -0.10 -2.76
C SER A 345 -14.61 -0.66 -3.72
N TYR A 346 -14.90 -0.76 -5.02
CA TYR A 346 -13.91 -1.16 -6.03
C TYR A 346 -13.56 0.02 -6.91
N SER A 347 -12.26 0.27 -7.09
CA SER A 347 -11.82 1.15 -8.17
C SER A 347 -12.15 0.49 -9.50
N LYS A 348 -12.64 1.27 -10.47
CA LYS A 348 -12.98 0.79 -11.83
C LYS A 348 -11.87 1.08 -12.84
N ASP A 349 -10.84 1.81 -12.44
CA ASP A 349 -9.78 2.24 -13.33
C ASP A 349 -8.80 1.12 -13.66
N SER A 350 -8.34 1.05 -14.91
CA SER A 350 -7.41 0.01 -15.36
C SER A 350 -6.02 0.12 -14.73
N PHE A 351 -5.58 1.33 -14.34
CA PHE A 351 -4.31 1.51 -13.62
C PHE A 351 -4.39 1.03 -12.15
N ASN A 352 -5.60 0.71 -11.67
CA ASN A 352 -5.86 0.15 -10.36
C ASN A 352 -6.26 -1.34 -10.41
N ASN A 353 -6.52 -1.87 -11.60
CA ASN A 353 -6.95 -3.24 -11.83
C ASN A 353 -6.23 -3.82 -13.05
N PHE A 354 -5.18 -4.59 -12.81
CA PHE A 354 -4.33 -5.13 -13.88
C PHE A 354 -3.69 -6.44 -13.45
N THR A 355 -3.13 -7.17 -14.41
CA THR A 355 -2.44 -8.43 -14.16
C THR A 355 -0.97 -8.27 -14.50
N ILE A 356 -0.10 -8.80 -13.64
CA ILE A 356 1.34 -8.90 -13.89
C ILE A 356 1.78 -10.35 -14.03
N GLN A 357 2.99 -10.55 -14.53
CA GLN A 357 3.58 -11.87 -14.72
C GLN A 357 4.95 -11.94 -14.05
N LEU A 358 5.13 -12.98 -13.26
CA LEU A 358 6.41 -13.41 -12.69
C LEU A 358 7.04 -14.46 -13.60
N ASP A 359 8.37 -14.56 -13.59
CA ASP A 359 9.13 -15.60 -14.30
C ASP A 359 9.28 -16.90 -13.50
#